data_AF-A0A2U8QYP4-F1
#
_entry.id   AF-A0A2U8QYP4-F1
#
_cell.length_a   1.000
_cell.length_b   1.000
_cell.length_c   1.000
_cell.angle_alpha   90.00
_cell.angle_beta   90.00
_cell.angle_gamma   90.00
#
_symmetry.space_group_name_H-M   'P 1'
#
loop_
_entity.id
_entity.type
_entity.pdbx_description
1 polymer ?
#
loop_
_entity_poly.entity_id
_entity_poly.type
_entity_poly.pdbx_seq_one_letter_code
_entity_poly.pdbx_strand_id
1 'polypeptide(L)'
;MKKILFLIAFMTLVSCNTTKQFTEGTDYTYIIKNSTGGNEKASVAIIDNYNDLINEVDKLNISDAISEALLNVDLEQNNVLVLHLGQRNSGGYGIEIDKMYEKKNVLYIKTKEIKPGKGDMVTMALTNPFTIVLIPKKEVVIE
;
A
#
# COMPACT_ATOMS: atom_id res chain seq x y z
N MET A 1 7.51 64.39 4.04
CA MET A 1 6.09 64.44 4.47
C MET A 1 5.30 63.41 3.67
N LYS A 2 4.44 62.64 4.36
CA LYS A 2 3.43 61.68 3.85
C LYS A 2 4.00 60.40 3.23
N LYS A 3 4.13 59.30 3.99
CA LYS A 3 3.10 58.34 4.50
C LYS A 3 2.74 57.29 3.44
N ILE A 4 2.59 56.03 3.89
CA ILE A 4 1.80 54.91 3.31
C ILE A 4 2.55 54.11 2.23
N LEU A 5 2.65 52.77 2.24
CA LEU A 5 2.00 51.73 3.04
C LEU A 5 2.90 50.48 3.00
N PHE A 6 3.12 49.85 4.15
CA PHE A 6 3.50 48.44 4.25
C PHE A 6 2.36 47.61 3.63
N LEU A 7 2.62 46.87 2.55
CA LEU A 7 1.76 45.74 2.18
C LEU A 7 2.62 44.49 2.03
N ILE A 8 2.68 43.78 3.15
CA ILE A 8 3.16 42.42 3.27
C ILE A 8 2.29 41.55 2.36
N ALA A 9 2.90 40.98 1.33
CA ALA A 9 2.37 39.83 0.62
C ALA A 9 3.47 38.78 0.56
N PHE A 10 3.85 38.28 1.74
CA PHE A 10 4.68 37.10 1.89
C PHE A 10 3.80 35.90 1.55
N MET A 11 3.72 35.60 0.25
CA MET A 11 3.02 34.44 -0.28
C MET A 11 3.87 33.21 0.05
N THR A 12 3.73 32.69 1.28
CA THR A 12 4.29 31.40 1.65
C THR A 12 3.54 30.33 0.87
N LEU A 13 4.15 29.84 -0.20
CA LEU A 13 3.81 28.55 -0.76
C LEU A 13 4.09 27.51 0.32
N VAL A 14 3.05 27.11 1.05
CA VAL A 14 3.07 25.93 1.91
C VAL A 14 3.18 24.74 0.97
N SER A 15 4.42 24.35 0.68
CA SER A 15 4.73 23.05 0.09
C SER A 15 4.34 22.00 1.13
N CYS A 16 3.19 21.37 0.93
CA CYS A 16 2.83 20.17 1.67
C CYS A 16 3.60 18.99 1.06
N ASN A 17 4.91 18.97 1.25
CA ASN A 17 5.67 17.73 1.08
C ASN A 17 5.38 16.89 2.33
N THR A 18 4.45 15.94 2.20
CA THR A 18 4.36 14.82 3.14
C THR A 18 5.63 14.00 2.95
N THR A 19 6.71 14.42 3.62
CA THR A 19 7.91 13.61 3.77
C THR A 19 7.52 12.45 4.67
N LYS A 20 7.23 11.30 4.06
CA LYS A 20 7.22 10.02 4.79
C LYS A 20 8.58 9.92 5.47
N GLN A 21 8.57 9.87 6.80
CA GLN A 21 9.80 9.80 7.57
C GLN A 21 10.53 8.51 7.22
N PHE A 22 11.77 8.70 6.76
CA PHE A 22 12.72 7.66 6.46
C PHE A 22 13.26 7.11 7.78
N THR A 23 12.84 5.91 8.16
CA THR A 23 13.54 5.11 9.18
C THR A 23 14.36 4.07 8.44
N GLU A 24 15.68 4.19 8.49
CA GLU A 24 16.62 3.22 7.92
C GLU A 24 16.19 1.79 8.32
N GLY A 25 15.95 0.94 7.31
CA GLY A 25 15.56 -0.47 7.48
C GLY A 25 14.06 -0.78 7.37
N THR A 26 13.20 0.22 7.09
CA THR A 26 11.72 0.04 7.05
C THR A 26 11.08 0.44 5.72
N ASP A 27 11.89 0.58 4.67
CA ASP A 27 11.37 0.96 3.35
C ASP A 27 10.62 -0.20 2.69
N TYR A 28 9.52 0.14 2.04
CA TYR A 28 8.69 -0.79 1.30
C TYR A 28 8.12 -0.13 0.04
N THR A 29 7.90 -0.93 -0.99
CA THR A 29 7.47 -0.44 -2.31
C THR A 29 6.12 -1.01 -2.67
N TYR A 30 5.13 -0.16 -2.93
CA TYR A 30 3.85 -0.62 -3.49
C TYR A 30 4.04 -1.02 -4.95
N ILE A 31 3.57 -2.22 -5.30
CA ILE A 31 3.53 -2.67 -6.70
C ILE A 31 2.15 -2.39 -7.30
N ILE A 32 1.10 -2.79 -6.59
CA ILE A 32 -0.28 -2.56 -7.02
C ILE A 32 -1.19 -2.35 -5.82
N LYS A 33 -2.15 -1.43 -5.99
CA LYS A 33 -3.37 -1.33 -5.19
C LYS A 33 -4.55 -1.43 -6.13
N ASN A 34 -5.48 -2.34 -5.88
CA ASN A 34 -6.66 -2.48 -6.72
C ASN A 34 -7.90 -2.72 -5.86
N SER A 35 -9.04 -2.20 -6.31
CA SER A 35 -10.33 -2.39 -5.63
C SER A 35 -10.98 -3.74 -5.95
N THR A 36 -10.54 -4.40 -7.02
CA THR A 36 -11.13 -5.67 -7.48
C THR A 36 -10.06 -6.70 -7.78
N GLY A 37 -10.40 -7.98 -7.63
CA GLY A 37 -9.54 -9.11 -7.98
C GLY A 37 -8.86 -9.80 -6.79
N GLY A 38 -9.06 -9.31 -5.57
CA GLY A 38 -8.57 -9.96 -4.35
C GLY A 38 -9.42 -11.15 -3.90
N ASN A 39 -9.07 -11.74 -2.76
CA ASN A 39 -9.83 -12.83 -2.17
C ASN A 39 -11.18 -12.35 -1.60
N GLU A 40 -12.19 -13.23 -1.59
CA GLU A 40 -13.49 -12.95 -0.97
C GLU A 40 -13.39 -12.73 0.55
N LYS A 41 -12.44 -13.42 1.19
CA LYS A 41 -12.14 -13.28 2.62
C LYS A 41 -10.86 -12.50 2.82
N ALA A 42 -10.84 -11.70 3.89
CA ALA A 42 -9.63 -11.02 4.32
C ALA A 42 -8.52 -12.04 4.61
N SER A 43 -7.34 -11.78 4.08
CA SER A 43 -6.17 -12.65 4.24
C SER A 43 -4.88 -11.87 3.99
N VAL A 44 -3.79 -12.36 4.56
CA VAL A 44 -2.44 -11.84 4.34
C VAL A 44 -1.55 -12.99 3.92
N ALA A 45 -0.80 -12.80 2.84
CA ALA A 45 0.22 -13.74 2.38
C ALA A 45 1.59 -13.05 2.39
N ILE A 46 2.60 -13.78 2.87
CA ILE A 46 4.01 -13.38 2.76
C ILE A 46 4.65 -14.42 1.87
N ILE A 47 5.14 -13.98 0.72
CA ILE A 47 5.68 -14.83 -0.33
C ILE A 47 7.17 -14.56 -0.45
N ASP A 48 7.97 -15.62 -0.37
CA ASP A 48 9.43 -15.56 -0.35
C ASP A 48 10.09 -16.44 -1.42
N ASN A 49 9.28 -17.06 -2.28
CA ASN A 49 9.71 -17.95 -3.36
C ASN A 49 8.86 -17.75 -4.63
N TYR A 50 9.44 -18.06 -5.79
CA TYR A 50 8.81 -17.81 -7.09
C TYR A 50 7.59 -18.69 -7.37
N ASN A 51 7.55 -19.93 -6.87
CA ASN A 51 6.42 -20.82 -7.13
C ASN A 51 5.14 -20.26 -6.50
N ASP A 52 5.21 -19.83 -5.24
CA ASP A 52 4.08 -19.21 -4.56
C ASP A 52 3.73 -17.85 -5.15
N LEU A 53 4.73 -17.09 -5.62
CA LEU A 53 4.50 -15.82 -6.30
C LEU A 53 3.72 -16.00 -7.61
N ILE A 54 4.12 -16.95 -8.45
CA ILE A 54 3.42 -17.30 -9.70
C ILE A 54 1.99 -17.73 -9.38
N ASN A 55 1.81 -18.64 -8.42
CA ASN A 55 0.49 -19.11 -8.00
C ASN A 55 -0.41 -17.98 -7.48
N GLU A 56 0.14 -16.99 -6.79
CA GLU A 56 -0.63 -15.85 -6.31
C GLU A 56 -0.98 -14.89 -7.45
N VAL A 57 -0.01 -14.58 -8.33
CA VAL A 57 -0.23 -13.74 -9.52
C VAL A 57 -1.30 -14.34 -10.43
N ASP A 58 -1.29 -15.65 -10.69
CA ASP A 58 -2.25 -16.34 -11.57
C ASP A 58 -3.69 -16.27 -11.05
N LYS A 59 -3.88 -16.17 -9.72
CA LYS A 59 -5.22 -15.99 -9.12
C LYS A 59 -5.72 -14.57 -9.26
N LEU A 60 -4.81 -13.61 -9.38
CA LEU A 60 -5.14 -12.19 -9.49
C LEU A 60 -5.40 -11.87 -10.95
N ASN A 61 -6.58 -11.33 -11.26
CA ASN A 61 -6.89 -10.86 -12.61
C ASN A 61 -6.24 -9.49 -12.87
N ILE A 62 -4.90 -9.47 -12.97
CA ILE A 62 -4.07 -8.28 -13.20
C ILE A 62 -3.48 -8.27 -14.62
N SER A 63 -3.03 -7.10 -15.08
CA SER A 63 -2.48 -6.97 -16.43
C SER A 63 -1.11 -7.62 -16.56
N ASP A 64 -0.79 -8.08 -17.77
CA ASP A 64 0.50 -8.72 -18.10
C ASP A 64 1.70 -7.89 -17.65
N ALA A 65 1.67 -6.57 -17.82
CA ALA A 65 2.75 -5.68 -17.39
C ALA A 65 2.99 -5.71 -15.86
N ILE A 66 1.92 -5.87 -15.06
CA ILE A 66 2.04 -5.97 -13.59
C ILE A 66 2.49 -7.37 -13.21
N SER A 67 1.99 -8.40 -13.87
CA SER A 67 2.44 -9.78 -13.70
C SER A 67 3.94 -9.90 -13.98
N GLU A 68 4.42 -9.35 -15.09
CA GLU A 68 5.85 -9.30 -15.43
C GLU A 68 6.65 -8.53 -14.37
N ALA A 69 6.15 -7.39 -13.90
CA ALA A 69 6.82 -6.62 -12.85
C ALA A 69 6.96 -7.43 -11.54
N LEU A 70 5.94 -8.19 -11.16
CA LEU A 70 5.97 -9.06 -9.99
C LEU A 70 6.94 -10.23 -10.19
N LEU A 71 6.92 -10.89 -11.34
CA LEU A 71 7.77 -12.05 -11.62
C LEU A 71 9.26 -11.69 -11.76
N ASN A 72 9.60 -10.41 -12.01
CA ASN A 72 10.97 -9.91 -12.05
C ASN A 72 11.50 -9.38 -10.70
N VAL A 73 10.71 -9.50 -9.62
CA VAL A 73 11.15 -9.09 -8.28
C VAL A 73 12.32 -9.96 -7.82
N ASP A 74 13.32 -9.32 -7.21
CA ASP A 74 14.42 -10.00 -6.50
C ASP A 74 13.92 -10.51 -5.14
N LEU A 75 13.56 -11.79 -5.09
CA LEU A 75 13.14 -12.49 -3.88
C LEU A 75 14.30 -12.91 -2.96
N GLU A 76 15.56 -12.69 -3.35
CA GLU A 76 16.69 -12.89 -2.45
C GLU A 76 16.80 -11.74 -1.45
N GLN A 77 16.44 -10.53 -1.88
CA GLN A 77 16.48 -9.31 -1.04
C GLN A 77 15.12 -8.92 -0.48
N ASN A 78 14.02 -9.39 -1.08
CA ASN A 78 12.66 -8.97 -0.72
C ASN A 78 11.72 -10.15 -0.46
N ASN A 79 10.74 -9.91 0.40
CA ASN A 79 9.50 -10.69 0.42
C ASN A 79 8.38 -9.90 -0.27
N VAL A 80 7.39 -10.60 -0.81
CA VAL A 80 6.18 -10.00 -1.36
C VAL A 80 5.06 -10.16 -0.34
N LEU A 81 4.53 -9.05 0.15
CA LEU A 81 3.36 -8.99 1.03
C LEU A 81 2.11 -8.76 0.18
N VAL A 82 1.15 -9.67 0.27
CA VAL A 82 -0.16 -9.55 -0.37
C VAL A 82 -1.23 -9.40 0.70
N LEU A 83 -1.93 -8.26 0.65
CA LEU A 83 -3.00 -7.90 1.57
C LEU A 83 -4.33 -8.00 0.84
N HIS A 84 -5.22 -8.86 1.30
CA HIS A 84 -6.59 -8.98 0.81
C HIS A 84 -7.57 -8.44 1.86
N LEU A 85 -8.43 -7.50 1.50
CA LEU A 85 -9.41 -6.91 2.42
C LEU A 85 -10.67 -7.78 2.58
N GLY A 86 -10.91 -8.69 1.63
CA GLY A 86 -12.19 -9.39 1.50
C GLY A 86 -13.25 -8.57 0.78
N GLN A 87 -14.41 -9.18 0.57
CA GLN A 87 -15.51 -8.56 -0.18
C GLN A 87 -16.06 -7.30 0.54
N ARG A 88 -16.42 -6.29 -0.26
CA ARG A 88 -17.08 -5.05 0.14
C ARG A 88 -18.25 -4.76 -0.79
N ASN A 89 -19.28 -4.11 -0.24
CA ASN A 89 -20.54 -3.86 -0.95
C ASN A 89 -20.54 -2.61 -1.84
N SER A 90 -19.45 -1.85 -1.84
CA SER A 90 -19.26 -0.69 -2.69
C SER A 90 -17.78 -0.50 -3.01
N GLY A 91 -17.49 0.42 -3.93
CA GLY A 91 -16.16 0.97 -4.12
C GLY A 91 -15.73 1.90 -2.98
N GLY A 92 -14.52 2.45 -3.09
CA GLY A 92 -13.91 3.36 -2.10
C GLY A 92 -13.20 2.67 -0.94
N TYR A 93 -13.21 1.32 -0.90
CA TYR A 93 -12.49 0.54 0.08
C TYR A 93 -11.09 0.14 -0.42
N GLY A 94 -10.17 -0.09 0.51
CA GLY A 94 -8.82 -0.57 0.24
C GLY A 94 -8.13 -1.10 1.50
N ILE A 95 -6.95 -1.69 1.35
CA ILE A 95 -6.12 -2.13 2.46
C ILE A 95 -4.68 -1.71 2.21
N GLU A 96 -3.99 -1.21 3.22
CA GLU A 96 -2.59 -0.81 3.09
C GLU A 96 -1.82 -0.99 4.40
N ILE A 97 -0.49 -0.91 4.31
CA ILE A 97 0.37 -0.81 5.49
C ILE A 97 0.11 0.54 6.19
N ASP A 98 -0.28 0.47 7.46
CA ASP A 98 -0.39 1.60 8.37
C ASP A 98 0.99 1.97 8.92
N LYS A 99 1.71 0.96 9.42
CA LYS A 99 3.02 1.11 10.01
C LYS A 99 3.86 -0.13 9.76
N MET A 100 5.14 0.08 9.49
CA MET A 100 6.15 -0.96 9.43
C MET A 100 7.33 -0.55 10.29
N TYR A 101 7.80 -1.44 11.14
CA TYR A 101 8.96 -1.18 11.98
C TYR A 101 9.71 -2.47 12.30
N GLU A 102 11.01 -2.34 12.49
CA GLU A 102 11.85 -3.48 12.85
C GLU A 102 12.13 -3.49 14.36
N LYS A 103 12.08 -4.67 14.97
CA LYS A 103 12.53 -4.89 16.34
C LYS A 103 13.19 -6.26 16.45
N LYS A 104 14.44 -6.29 16.91
CA LYS A 104 15.22 -7.53 17.07
C LYS A 104 15.28 -8.38 15.79
N ASN A 105 15.50 -7.74 14.63
CA ASN A 105 15.55 -8.38 13.31
C ASN A 105 14.24 -9.02 12.82
N VAL A 106 13.11 -8.70 13.47
CA VAL A 106 11.76 -9.07 13.04
C VAL A 106 11.05 -7.82 12.54
N LEU A 107 10.40 -7.93 11.39
CA LEU A 107 9.62 -6.87 10.77
C LEU A 107 8.16 -6.95 11.24
N TYR A 108 7.72 -5.94 11.97
CA TYR A 108 6.35 -5.82 12.44
C TYR A 108 5.56 -4.94 11.48
N ILE A 109 4.45 -5.46 10.98
CA ILE A 109 3.61 -4.78 9.99
C ILE A 109 2.20 -4.66 10.54
N LYS A 110 1.75 -3.42 10.72
CA LYS A 110 0.36 -3.10 11.00
C LYS A 110 -0.32 -2.68 9.71
N THR A 111 -1.49 -3.25 9.46
CA THR A 111 -2.31 -2.89 8.29
C THR A 111 -3.48 -2.00 8.71
N LYS A 112 -4.03 -1.25 7.75
CA LYS A 112 -5.28 -0.53 7.92
C LYS A 112 -6.18 -0.70 6.71
N GLU A 113 -7.47 -0.75 6.99
CA GLU A 113 -8.52 -0.63 6.00
C GLU A 113 -8.76 0.84 5.67
N ILE A 114 -8.77 1.15 4.38
CA ILE A 114 -9.25 2.41 3.82
C ILE A 114 -10.76 2.25 3.61
N LYS A 115 -11.54 3.19 4.13
CA LYS A 115 -13.00 3.23 3.99
C LYS A 115 -13.41 4.55 3.32
N PRO A 116 -14.47 4.55 2.50
CA PRO A 116 -15.01 5.80 1.97
C PRO A 116 -15.50 6.68 3.12
N GLY A 117 -15.33 7.99 2.95
CA GLY A 117 -15.83 9.00 3.87
C GLY A 117 -17.35 9.05 3.88
N LYS A 118 -17.89 9.68 4.93
CA LYS A 118 -19.34 9.90 5.04
C LYS A 118 -19.79 10.87 3.94
N GLY A 119 -20.63 10.40 3.04
CA GLY A 119 -21.17 11.19 1.93
C GLY A 119 -20.32 11.16 0.67
N ASP A 120 -19.25 10.35 0.63
CA ASP A 120 -18.48 10.14 -0.58
C ASP A 120 -19.34 9.47 -1.66
N MET A 121 -19.24 9.98 -2.88
CA MET A 121 -19.83 9.35 -4.04
C MET A 121 -18.98 8.12 -4.42
N VAL A 122 -19.48 6.94 -4.13
CA VAL A 122 -18.82 5.66 -4.44
C VAL A 122 -19.61 4.85 -5.46
N THR A 123 -18.91 3.98 -6.18
CA THR A 123 -19.53 3.00 -7.07
C THR A 123 -20.31 1.97 -6.25
N MET A 124 -21.57 1.73 -6.57
CA MET A 124 -22.41 0.70 -5.95
C MET A 124 -22.22 -0.66 -6.65
N ALA A 125 -21.06 -1.29 -6.40
CA ALA A 125 -20.73 -2.61 -6.92
C ALA A 125 -19.98 -3.42 -5.86
N LEU A 126 -20.10 -4.75 -5.94
CA LEU A 126 -19.26 -5.65 -5.13
C LEU A 126 -17.80 -5.47 -5.53
N THR A 127 -16.94 -5.34 -4.53
CA THR A 127 -15.49 -5.20 -4.69
C THR A 127 -14.77 -6.17 -3.76
N ASN A 128 -13.50 -6.44 -4.02
CA ASN A 128 -12.62 -7.31 -3.26
C ASN A 128 -11.21 -6.73 -3.31
N PRO A 129 -10.95 -5.66 -2.53
CA PRO A 129 -9.71 -4.92 -2.64
C PRO A 129 -8.49 -5.73 -2.20
N PHE A 130 -7.37 -5.52 -2.88
CA PHE A 130 -6.08 -6.07 -2.48
C PHE A 130 -4.93 -5.09 -2.72
N THR A 131 -3.79 -5.36 -2.11
CA THR A 131 -2.57 -4.59 -2.28
C THR A 131 -1.35 -5.50 -2.21
N ILE A 132 -0.41 -5.31 -3.14
CA ILE A 132 0.87 -6.02 -3.16
C ILE A 132 1.99 -5.03 -2.86
N VAL A 133 2.87 -5.41 -1.95
CA VAL A 133 3.98 -4.61 -1.47
C VAL A 133 5.26 -5.44 -1.43
N LEU A 134 6.37 -4.88 -1.89
CA LEU A 134 7.70 -5.41 -1.61
C LEU A 134 8.18 -4.92 -0.25
N ILE A 135 8.63 -5.85 0.56
CA ILE A 135 9.17 -5.59 1.89
C ILE A 135 10.55 -6.25 2.02
N PRO A 136 11.44 -5.79 2.91
CA PRO A 136 12.74 -6.41 3.11
C PRO A 136 12.62 -7.90 3.49
N LYS A 137 13.52 -8.74 2.99
CA LYS A 137 13.54 -10.17 3.33
C LYS A 137 13.94 -10.40 4.79
N LYS A 138 12.93 -10.56 5.64
CA LYS A 138 13.06 -10.80 7.10
C LYS A 138 11.93 -11.70 7.60
N GLU A 139 12.05 -12.16 8.84
CA GLU A 139 10.91 -12.70 9.59
C GLU A 139 9.87 -11.59 9.78
N VAL A 140 8.60 -11.91 9.53
CA VAL A 140 7.50 -10.93 9.54
C VAL A 140 6.44 -11.33 10.54
N VAL A 141 5.97 -10.36 11.31
CA VAL A 141 4.80 -10.47 12.19
C VAL A 141 3.76 -9.44 11.76
N ILE A 142 2.53 -9.92 11.51
CA ILE A 142 1.38 -9.06 11.23
C ILE A 142 0.67 -8.74 12.55
N GLU A 143 0.45 -7.45 12.82
CA GLU A 143 -0.23 -6.93 14.03
C GLU A 143 -1.71 -6.60 13.82
#